data_AF-A0A3D5FMC9-F1
#
_entry.id   AF-A0A3D5FMC9-F1
#
_cell.length_a   1.000
_cell.length_b   1.000
_cell.length_c   1.000
_cell.angle_alpha   90.00
_cell.angle_beta   90.00
_cell.angle_gamma   90.00
#
_symmetry.space_group_name_H-M   'P 1'
#
loop_
_entity.id
_entity.type
_entity.pdbx_description
1 polymer ?
#
loop_
_entity_poly.entity_id
_entity_poly.type
_entity_poly.pdbx_seq_one_letter_code
_entity_poly.pdbx_strand_id
1 'polypeptide(L)'
;MMLPRLRPILVLLAACLMLPLPSIAQDIVSSQLRQGFGRNKVRYKEFDWHFVESEHLLLHYEPEFEDLADRAVGYLEDAYGHISTIMRHELSTKPPIVIFKSHYEFQQNNIIQAFLPPGVAGFAEPLRYRMVIPFNGDLDDFNNVLTHELMHIFQYDVVNRGPVRRISNPIASPPTWIMEGMAEYSTQEMNTVDEMVLRDAVLTDGLIPLEVMDASWHYLPNPFLAYKQSHSLIEYIADNFGPEKVSRLLRAWDRQSGSDRLLERLIDMDMESLDERWQAHMRKKYWPLLQTRDYVSEFAERIIESDDFFGLYTSPDWSLGGDMLAVLSTDGVEQHVDIIRISSGKLVERVSSGMRTRQYDDLTFNDGTVAWGADGRTIAFVAKAGPADRILLWDLYDKELGKAFQFEGVEVIEGLDFDPTSGRLAFVGTGYGQSDIYVVDTLTGELQQITGTPQRDSYPSFSPDGRYLAYSAKQGHQFDIRAYNFENDTVSTLVATPTDDLWPEWLPAGNKILFVSTREGINDLFVYHLEQDRE
;
A
#
# COMPACT_ATOMS: atom_id res chain seq x y z
N MET A 1 -28.85 51.83 11.84
CA MET A 1 -28.61 51.40 10.44
C MET A 1 -27.13 51.02 10.36
N MET A 2 -26.83 49.74 10.57
CA MET A 2 -25.47 49.21 10.77
C MET A 2 -25.05 48.39 9.54
N LEU A 3 -23.80 48.59 9.11
CA LEU A 3 -23.09 47.80 8.10
C LEU A 3 -23.05 46.30 8.44
N PRO A 4 -23.02 45.41 7.42
CA PRO A 4 -22.31 44.16 7.54
C PRO A 4 -21.02 44.16 6.70
N ARG A 5 -20.00 43.59 7.32
CA ARG A 5 -18.64 43.38 6.83
C ARG A 5 -18.62 42.27 5.77
N LEU A 6 -17.92 42.52 4.66
CA LEU A 6 -17.40 41.47 3.77
C LEU A 6 -16.40 40.61 4.56
N ARG A 7 -16.65 39.31 4.65
CA ARG A 7 -15.66 38.29 5.01
C ARG A 7 -15.15 37.66 3.73
N PRO A 8 -13.82 37.46 3.55
CA PRO A 8 -13.31 36.68 2.44
C PRO A 8 -13.64 35.20 2.69
N ILE A 9 -14.15 34.54 1.66
CA ILE A 9 -14.36 33.09 1.62
C ILE A 9 -12.97 32.48 1.43
N LEU A 10 -12.41 31.91 2.50
CA LEU A 10 -11.30 30.96 2.38
C LEU A 10 -11.91 29.66 1.85
N VAL A 11 -11.60 29.32 0.61
CA VAL A 11 -11.79 27.97 0.07
C VAL A 11 -10.56 27.17 0.52
N LEU A 12 -10.74 26.32 1.53
CA LEU A 12 -9.74 25.36 1.97
C LEU A 12 -10.07 24.03 1.27
N LEU A 13 -9.27 23.69 0.26
CA LEU A 13 -9.27 22.41 -0.43
C LEU A 13 -8.90 21.30 0.57
N ALA A 14 -9.80 20.34 0.71
CA ALA A 14 -9.65 19.14 1.52
C ALA A 14 -8.99 18.05 0.66
N ALA A 15 -7.93 17.42 1.18
CA ALA A 15 -7.25 16.32 0.51
C ALA A 15 -6.98 15.18 1.50
N CYS A 16 -7.35 13.97 1.07
CA CYS A 16 -7.38 12.69 1.76
C CYS A 16 -5.97 12.11 2.05
N LEU A 17 -5.83 11.32 3.13
CA LEU A 17 -4.62 10.54 3.44
C LEU A 17 -4.95 9.20 4.12
N MET A 18 -4.15 8.18 3.76
CA MET A 18 -3.89 6.81 4.31
C MET A 18 -4.13 5.75 3.22
N LEU A 19 -3.21 4.89 2.72
CA LEU A 19 -1.81 4.43 2.96
C LEU A 19 -1.32 3.83 1.60
N PRO A 20 -0.05 3.38 1.39
CA PRO A 20 1.21 3.60 2.11
C PRO A 20 2.02 4.75 1.47
N LEU A 21 2.98 5.31 2.20
CA LEU A 21 3.86 6.38 1.73
C LEU A 21 5.19 5.81 1.21
N PRO A 22 5.53 5.92 -0.09
CA PRO A 22 6.90 5.69 -0.56
C PRO A 22 7.86 6.84 -0.22
N SER A 23 7.38 7.98 0.31
CA SER A 23 8.18 9.23 0.39
C SER A 23 9.22 9.33 1.51
N ILE A 24 9.66 8.21 2.10
CA ILE A 24 10.51 8.23 3.28
C ILE A 24 12.01 8.22 2.92
N ALA A 25 12.38 7.80 1.70
CA ALA A 25 13.79 7.69 1.29
C ALA A 25 14.57 9.01 1.42
N GLN A 26 13.99 10.14 0.98
CA GLN A 26 14.64 11.45 1.12
C GLN A 26 14.67 11.95 2.58
N ASP A 27 13.64 11.63 3.38
CA ASP A 27 13.50 12.19 4.73
C ASP A 27 14.21 11.38 5.84
N ILE A 28 14.61 10.14 5.56
CA ILE A 28 15.51 9.39 6.45
C ILE A 28 16.83 10.16 6.63
N VAL A 29 17.38 10.77 5.58
CA VAL A 29 18.68 11.46 5.64
C VAL A 29 18.58 12.82 6.32
N SER A 30 17.48 13.56 6.15
CA SER A 30 17.24 14.82 6.87
C SER A 30 16.83 14.62 8.34
N SER A 31 16.10 13.55 8.65
CA SER A 31 15.74 13.17 10.03
C SER A 31 16.93 12.62 10.83
N GLN A 32 17.92 11.99 10.17
CA GLN A 32 19.21 11.58 10.76
C GLN A 32 19.96 12.73 11.45
N LEU A 33 19.77 13.97 11.01
CA LEU A 33 20.45 15.14 11.57
C LEU A 33 19.67 15.85 12.70
N ARG A 34 18.42 15.45 12.99
CA ARG A 34 17.49 16.20 13.86
C ARG A 34 16.89 15.44 15.04
N GLN A 35 17.22 14.18 15.30
CA GLN A 35 16.65 13.49 16.47
C GLN A 35 17.42 13.72 17.78
N GLY A 36 16.68 14.22 18.77
CA GLY A 36 17.05 14.28 20.18
C GLY A 36 16.90 12.93 20.89
N PHE A 37 17.60 12.80 22.01
CA PHE A 37 17.65 11.63 22.88
C PHE A 37 16.26 11.02 23.23
N GLY A 38 16.13 9.68 23.18
CA GLY A 38 15.17 9.00 24.06
C GLY A 38 14.54 7.64 23.69
N ARG A 39 14.69 7.08 22.48
CA ARG A 39 14.12 5.74 22.18
C ARG A 39 15.14 4.84 21.49
N ASN A 40 15.52 3.75 22.15
CA ASN A 40 16.41 2.72 21.57
C ASN A 40 15.56 1.77 20.70
N LYS A 41 16.05 1.43 19.50
CA LYS A 41 15.49 0.32 18.71
C LYS A 41 15.75 -1.00 19.45
N VAL A 42 14.70 -1.77 19.70
CA VAL A 42 14.80 -3.09 20.34
C VAL A 42 15.14 -4.11 19.27
N ARG A 43 16.19 -4.90 19.50
CA ARG A 43 16.67 -5.94 18.60
C ARG A 43 16.25 -7.30 19.11
N TYR A 44 15.53 -8.07 18.29
CA TYR A 44 15.07 -9.41 18.66
C TYR A 44 15.89 -10.55 18.00
N LYS A 45 16.72 -10.26 16.96
CA LYS A 45 17.52 -11.25 16.19
C LYS A 45 18.97 -10.81 15.95
N GLU A 46 19.91 -11.74 15.83
CA GLU A 46 21.23 -11.51 15.24
C GLU A 46 21.25 -11.92 13.76
N PHE A 47 21.75 -11.06 12.88
CA PHE A 47 21.74 -11.29 11.43
C PHE A 47 23.07 -11.91 10.96
N ASP A 48 22.98 -12.96 10.15
CA ASP A 48 24.12 -13.58 9.47
C ASP A 48 24.09 -13.25 7.98
N TRP A 49 24.95 -12.34 7.53
CA TRP A 49 24.87 -11.76 6.18
C TRP A 49 25.72 -12.53 5.18
N HIS A 50 25.07 -13.04 4.14
CA HIS A 50 25.67 -13.57 2.92
C HIS A 50 25.52 -12.57 1.77
N PHE A 51 26.24 -12.81 0.66
CA PHE A 51 26.09 -11.99 -0.55
C PHE A 51 26.17 -12.80 -1.84
N VAL A 52 25.41 -12.35 -2.84
CA VAL A 52 25.52 -12.76 -4.24
C VAL A 52 26.00 -11.56 -5.05
N GLU A 53 27.02 -11.78 -5.89
CA GLU A 53 27.49 -10.79 -6.85
C GLU A 53 27.05 -11.19 -8.26
N SER A 54 26.36 -10.29 -8.95
CA SER A 54 25.92 -10.46 -10.35
C SER A 54 26.78 -9.62 -11.29
N GLU A 55 26.39 -9.48 -12.56
CA GLU A 55 27.13 -8.64 -13.51
C GLU A 55 27.16 -7.18 -13.06
N HIS A 56 26.01 -6.65 -12.61
CA HIS A 56 25.87 -5.22 -12.32
C HIS A 56 25.70 -4.89 -10.83
N LEU A 57 25.47 -5.88 -9.95
CA LEU A 57 24.93 -5.63 -8.61
C LEU A 57 25.60 -6.51 -7.54
N LEU A 58 25.40 -6.12 -6.27
CA LEU A 58 25.86 -6.87 -5.09
C LEU A 58 24.72 -7.00 -4.06
N LEU A 59 24.07 -8.15 -4.01
CA LEU A 59 22.92 -8.43 -3.14
C LEU A 59 23.35 -9.08 -1.83
N HIS A 60 22.91 -8.55 -0.70
CA HIS A 60 23.11 -9.09 0.63
C HIS A 60 21.79 -9.65 1.17
N TYR A 61 21.86 -10.84 1.78
CA TYR A 61 20.71 -11.61 2.26
C TYR A 61 21.14 -12.51 3.43
N GLU A 62 20.20 -13.12 4.15
CA GLU A 62 20.49 -14.19 5.11
C GLU A 62 20.39 -15.57 4.44
N PRO A 63 21.23 -16.57 4.83
CA PRO A 63 21.31 -17.88 4.16
C PRO A 63 19.97 -18.60 3.99
N GLU A 64 19.07 -18.43 4.94
CA GLU A 64 17.73 -19.02 4.93
C GLU A 64 16.82 -18.48 3.81
N PHE A 65 17.25 -17.47 3.05
CA PHE A 65 16.50 -16.82 1.96
C PHE A 65 17.22 -16.85 0.60
N GLU A 66 18.07 -17.85 0.37
CA GLU A 66 18.80 -18.01 -0.89
C GLU A 66 17.86 -18.03 -2.12
N ASP A 67 16.72 -18.73 -2.03
CA ASP A 67 15.74 -18.80 -3.12
C ASP A 67 15.14 -17.43 -3.49
N LEU A 68 14.84 -16.59 -2.48
CA LEU A 68 14.32 -15.23 -2.70
C LEU A 68 15.44 -14.32 -3.23
N ALA A 69 16.66 -14.49 -2.73
CA ALA A 69 17.81 -13.74 -3.20
C ALA A 69 18.10 -14.02 -4.69
N ASP A 70 18.07 -15.28 -5.11
CA ASP A 70 18.25 -15.67 -6.51
C ASP A 70 17.19 -15.05 -7.43
N ARG A 71 15.92 -15.02 -7.00
CA ARG A 71 14.84 -14.33 -7.72
C ARG A 71 15.09 -12.82 -7.78
N ALA A 72 15.46 -12.21 -6.66
CA ALA A 72 15.77 -10.79 -6.59
C ALA A 72 16.91 -10.40 -7.55
N VAL A 73 17.96 -11.22 -7.65
CA VAL A 73 19.04 -10.98 -8.62
C VAL A 73 18.51 -10.96 -10.06
N GLY A 74 17.65 -11.92 -10.42
CA GLY A 74 17.01 -11.95 -11.74
C GLY A 74 16.21 -10.68 -12.02
N TYR A 75 15.31 -10.31 -11.10
CA TYR A 75 14.51 -9.09 -11.19
C TYR A 75 15.37 -7.83 -11.34
N LEU A 76 16.41 -7.70 -10.53
CA LEU A 76 17.27 -6.52 -10.54
C LEU A 76 18.13 -6.42 -11.81
N GLU A 77 18.58 -7.53 -12.39
CA GLU A 77 19.32 -7.52 -13.66
C GLU A 77 18.41 -7.16 -14.84
N ASP A 78 17.18 -7.69 -14.87
CA ASP A 78 16.17 -7.31 -15.85
C ASP A 78 15.82 -5.81 -15.73
N ALA A 79 15.57 -5.35 -14.50
CA ALA A 79 15.33 -3.95 -14.18
C ALA A 79 16.53 -3.06 -14.57
N TYR A 80 17.75 -3.51 -14.32
CA TYR A 80 18.97 -2.78 -14.70
C TYR A 80 19.03 -2.57 -16.21
N GLY A 81 18.80 -3.61 -17.02
CA GLY A 81 18.79 -3.52 -18.48
C GLY A 81 17.70 -2.58 -19.00
N HIS A 82 16.51 -2.64 -18.40
CA HIS A 82 15.38 -1.76 -18.72
C HIS A 82 15.70 -0.28 -18.38
N ILE A 83 16.13 -0.02 -17.15
CA ILE A 83 16.45 1.33 -16.66
C ILE A 83 17.66 1.91 -17.41
N SER A 84 18.70 1.12 -17.69
CA SER A 84 19.85 1.54 -18.50
C SER A 84 19.40 2.04 -19.88
N THR A 85 18.42 1.36 -20.49
CA THR A 85 17.84 1.76 -21.77
C THR A 85 17.09 3.09 -21.68
N ILE A 86 16.24 3.26 -20.66
CA ILE A 86 15.51 4.52 -20.40
C ILE A 86 16.49 5.66 -20.16
N MET A 87 17.46 5.45 -19.27
CA MET A 87 18.40 6.49 -18.82
C MET A 87 19.56 6.73 -19.78
N ARG A 88 19.78 5.81 -20.73
CA ARG A 88 20.96 5.73 -21.61
C ARG A 88 22.27 5.83 -20.83
N HIS A 89 22.32 5.16 -19.68
CA HIS A 89 23.37 5.31 -18.67
C HIS A 89 23.73 3.95 -18.10
N GLU A 90 24.98 3.77 -17.70
CA GLU A 90 25.47 2.58 -17.01
C GLU A 90 26.00 3.00 -15.65
N LEU A 91 25.69 2.25 -14.59
CA LEU A 91 26.12 2.61 -13.24
C LEU A 91 27.65 2.60 -13.15
N SER A 92 28.19 3.62 -12.48
CA SER A 92 29.64 3.73 -12.28
C SER A 92 30.23 2.67 -11.35
N THR A 93 29.40 2.06 -10.49
CA THR A 93 29.78 1.05 -9.50
C THR A 93 28.61 0.11 -9.25
N LYS A 94 28.89 -1.15 -8.88
CA LYS A 94 27.85 -2.09 -8.43
C LYS A 94 27.22 -1.58 -7.12
N PRO A 95 25.91 -1.26 -7.09
CA PRO A 95 25.26 -0.82 -5.86
C PRO A 95 25.13 -2.00 -4.90
N PRO A 96 25.43 -1.81 -3.60
CA PRO A 96 25.08 -2.80 -2.58
C PRO A 96 23.57 -2.75 -2.31
N ILE A 97 22.95 -3.92 -2.34
CA ILE A 97 21.52 -4.16 -2.17
C ILE A 97 21.37 -5.02 -0.93
N VAL A 98 20.41 -4.72 -0.06
CA VAL A 98 20.12 -5.51 1.13
C VAL A 98 18.64 -5.84 1.15
N ILE A 99 18.31 -7.12 1.15
CA ILE A 99 16.92 -7.56 1.25
C ILE A 99 16.62 -8.11 2.64
N PHE A 100 15.43 -7.84 3.14
CA PHE A 100 14.90 -8.41 4.38
C PHE A 100 13.70 -9.29 4.09
N LYS A 101 13.53 -10.33 4.89
CA LYS A 101 12.45 -11.30 4.75
C LYS A 101 11.06 -10.70 4.97
N SER A 102 10.95 -9.80 5.95
CA SER A 102 9.69 -9.18 6.30
C SER A 102 9.89 -7.72 6.69
N HIS A 103 8.80 -6.97 6.60
CA HIS A 103 8.77 -5.60 7.06
C HIS A 103 9.14 -5.49 8.56
N TYR A 104 8.90 -6.53 9.36
CA TYR A 104 9.27 -6.55 10.78
C TYR A 104 10.76 -6.69 11.04
N GLU A 105 11.49 -7.48 10.26
CA GLU A 105 12.96 -7.52 10.36
C GLU A 105 13.58 -6.21 9.85
N PHE A 106 13.01 -5.65 8.78
CA PHE A 106 13.41 -4.36 8.23
C PHE A 106 13.29 -3.21 9.26
N GLN A 107 12.22 -3.17 10.06
CA GLN A 107 12.05 -2.17 11.11
C GLN A 107 13.08 -2.29 12.26
N GLN A 108 13.64 -3.48 12.48
CA GLN A 108 14.60 -3.75 13.57
C GLN A 108 16.07 -3.46 13.22
N ASN A 109 16.38 -3.22 11.94
CA ASN A 109 17.77 -3.13 11.51
C ASN A 109 18.45 -1.81 11.93
N ASN A 110 19.79 -1.85 12.02
CA ASN A 110 20.67 -0.71 12.28
C ASN A 110 21.26 -0.11 10.99
N ILE A 111 20.78 -0.55 9.82
CA ILE A 111 21.22 0.00 8.53
C ILE A 111 20.84 1.49 8.46
N ILE A 112 19.74 1.86 9.14
CA ILE A 112 19.38 3.23 9.51
C ILE A 112 19.19 3.33 11.03
N GLN A 113 19.71 4.38 11.67
CA GLN A 113 19.53 4.64 13.12
C GLN A 113 18.17 5.26 13.49
N ALA A 114 17.45 5.87 12.55
CA ALA A 114 16.10 6.41 12.71
C ALA A 114 15.02 5.32 12.65
N PHE A 115 13.92 5.50 13.38
CA PHE A 115 12.72 4.66 13.25
C PHE A 115 12.14 4.80 11.84
N LEU A 116 11.86 3.66 11.21
CA LEU A 116 11.17 3.60 9.93
C LEU A 116 9.65 3.65 10.22
N PRO A 117 8.90 4.60 9.63
CA PRO A 117 7.45 4.58 9.71
C PRO A 117 6.88 3.26 9.15
N PRO A 118 5.72 2.81 9.64
CA PRO A 118 4.95 1.74 8.99
C PRO A 118 4.68 2.09 7.52
N GLY A 119 4.81 1.13 6.60
CA GLY A 119 4.48 1.30 5.18
C GLY A 119 5.63 1.66 4.22
N VAL A 120 6.88 1.74 4.70
CA VAL A 120 8.05 1.87 3.82
C VAL A 120 8.28 0.56 3.05
N ALA A 121 8.02 0.55 1.74
CA ALA A 121 8.22 -0.62 0.89
C ALA A 121 9.70 -0.90 0.61
N GLY A 122 10.58 0.10 0.72
CA GLY A 122 12.02 0.05 0.48
C GLY A 122 12.62 1.46 0.55
N PHE A 123 13.95 1.58 0.45
CA PHE A 123 14.57 2.88 0.14
C PHE A 123 15.96 2.74 -0.50
N ALA A 124 16.28 3.70 -1.38
CA ALA A 124 17.62 3.94 -1.92
C ALA A 124 18.30 5.13 -1.22
N GLU A 125 19.54 4.95 -0.77
CA GLU A 125 20.32 5.98 -0.08
C GLU A 125 21.27 6.71 -1.05
N PRO A 126 21.13 8.04 -1.23
CA PRO A 126 21.90 8.80 -2.23
C PRO A 126 23.40 8.91 -1.93
N LEU A 127 23.82 8.80 -0.67
CA LEU A 127 25.22 8.97 -0.27
C LEU A 127 26.02 7.67 -0.35
N ARG A 128 25.40 6.55 0.05
CA ARG A 128 26.01 5.22 0.03
C ARG A 128 25.69 4.43 -1.23
N TYR A 129 24.78 4.93 -2.08
CA TYR A 129 24.34 4.30 -3.33
C TYR A 129 23.90 2.86 -3.11
N ARG A 130 23.13 2.67 -2.04
CA ARG A 130 22.68 1.35 -1.59
C ARG A 130 21.19 1.35 -1.45
N MET A 131 20.58 0.20 -1.63
CA MET A 131 19.14 0.01 -1.50
C MET A 131 18.84 -1.04 -0.43
N VAL A 132 17.73 -0.85 0.29
CA VAL A 132 17.32 -1.72 1.39
C VAL A 132 15.83 -1.97 1.28
N ILE A 133 15.43 -3.23 1.10
CA ILE A 133 14.06 -3.57 0.71
C ILE A 133 13.54 -4.75 1.53
N PRO A 134 12.43 -4.61 2.28
CA PRO A 134 11.69 -5.74 2.82
C PRO A 134 10.89 -6.47 1.73
N PHE A 135 10.78 -7.78 1.88
CA PHE A 135 9.77 -8.57 1.19
C PHE A 135 8.44 -8.52 1.96
N ASN A 136 7.34 -8.38 1.22
CA ASN A 136 5.99 -8.27 1.76
C ASN A 136 5.12 -9.53 1.50
N GLY A 137 5.69 -10.58 0.90
CA GLY A 137 4.97 -11.79 0.53
C GLY A 137 4.38 -11.77 -0.89
N ASP A 138 4.53 -10.68 -1.64
CA ASP A 138 4.12 -10.60 -3.05
C ASP A 138 5.33 -10.33 -3.96
N LEU A 139 5.63 -11.28 -4.84
CA LEU A 139 6.78 -11.22 -5.74
C LEU A 139 6.68 -10.12 -6.79
N ASP A 140 5.47 -9.77 -7.24
CA ASP A 140 5.30 -8.73 -8.27
C ASP A 140 5.49 -7.35 -7.64
N ASP A 141 4.90 -7.11 -6.47
CA ASP A 141 5.14 -5.90 -5.69
C ASP A 141 6.62 -5.75 -5.35
N PHE A 142 7.26 -6.84 -4.93
CA PHE A 142 8.68 -6.85 -4.61
C PHE A 142 9.55 -6.49 -5.83
N ASN A 143 9.25 -7.04 -7.00
CA ASN A 143 9.93 -6.67 -8.25
C ASN A 143 9.74 -5.18 -8.60
N ASN A 144 8.52 -4.66 -8.44
CA ASN A 144 8.23 -3.25 -8.69
C ASN A 144 9.04 -2.33 -7.75
N VAL A 145 9.11 -2.66 -6.46
CA VAL A 145 9.90 -1.91 -5.48
C VAL A 145 11.39 -2.00 -5.80
N LEU A 146 11.91 -3.18 -6.15
CA LEU A 146 13.30 -3.35 -6.57
C LEU A 146 13.64 -2.44 -7.77
N THR A 147 12.76 -2.40 -8.76
CA THR A 147 12.92 -1.60 -9.97
C THR A 147 12.85 -0.09 -9.66
N HIS A 148 11.85 0.33 -8.88
CA HIS A 148 11.67 1.72 -8.45
C HIS A 148 12.92 2.24 -7.73
N GLU A 149 13.41 1.50 -6.74
CA GLU A 149 14.57 1.91 -5.94
C GLU A 149 15.88 1.84 -6.75
N LEU A 150 16.00 0.90 -7.68
CA LEU A 150 17.14 0.85 -8.59
C LEU A 150 17.16 2.07 -9.52
N MET A 151 16.01 2.56 -9.99
CA MET A 151 15.93 3.79 -10.77
C MET A 151 16.50 4.97 -10.00
N HIS A 152 16.19 5.12 -8.70
CA HIS A 152 16.80 6.15 -7.88
C HIS A 152 18.34 6.06 -7.85
N ILE A 153 18.93 4.85 -7.78
CA ILE A 153 20.38 4.69 -7.87
C ILE A 153 20.93 5.22 -9.20
N PHE A 154 20.27 4.95 -10.32
CA PHE A 154 20.64 5.52 -11.62
C PHE A 154 20.53 7.04 -11.63
N GLN A 155 19.44 7.60 -11.09
CA GLN A 155 19.24 9.03 -11.00
C GLN A 155 20.34 9.70 -10.17
N TYR A 156 20.67 9.13 -9.01
CA TYR A 156 21.77 9.61 -8.16
C TYR A 156 23.12 9.49 -8.87
N ASP A 157 23.39 8.41 -9.60
CA ASP A 157 24.64 8.25 -10.33
C ASP A 157 24.77 9.27 -11.47
N VAL A 158 23.70 9.49 -12.24
CA VAL A 158 23.66 10.52 -13.31
C VAL A 158 23.91 11.92 -12.75
N VAL A 159 23.25 12.26 -11.64
CA VAL A 159 23.34 13.60 -11.04
C VAL A 159 24.69 13.83 -10.34
N ASN A 160 25.20 12.84 -9.60
CA ASN A 160 26.36 13.02 -8.71
C ASN A 160 27.69 12.52 -9.29
N ARG A 161 27.67 11.54 -10.19
CA ARG A 161 28.87 10.85 -10.71
C ARG A 161 28.99 10.85 -12.24
N GLY A 162 27.92 11.22 -12.94
CA GLY A 162 27.85 11.31 -14.40
C GLY A 162 28.68 12.45 -15.00
N PRO A 163 28.67 12.59 -16.36
CA PRO A 163 29.44 13.60 -17.09
C PRO A 163 29.07 15.07 -16.77
N VAL A 164 28.01 15.29 -15.98
CA VAL A 164 27.57 16.60 -15.48
C VAL A 164 28.39 17.04 -14.27
N ARG A 165 29.72 16.91 -14.34
CA ARG A 165 30.64 17.37 -13.30
C ARG A 165 30.81 18.89 -13.35
N ARG A 166 29.72 19.61 -13.12
CA ARG A 166 29.72 21.06 -12.88
C ARG A 166 28.92 21.39 -11.62
N ILE A 167 29.70 21.58 -10.55
CA ILE A 167 29.48 22.54 -9.45
C ILE A 167 28.81 21.96 -8.19
N SER A 168 29.69 21.54 -7.28
CA SER A 168 29.62 21.56 -5.81
C SER A 168 28.40 22.22 -5.15
N ASN A 169 27.44 21.39 -4.71
CA ASN A 169 26.95 21.31 -3.32
C ASN A 169 26.03 20.05 -3.21
N PRO A 170 26.34 19.02 -2.41
CA PRO A 170 25.63 17.73 -2.38
C PRO A 170 24.18 17.75 -1.81
N ILE A 171 23.52 18.91 -1.78
CA ILE A 171 22.25 19.14 -1.05
C ILE A 171 21.12 19.65 -1.98
N ALA A 172 21.40 19.96 -3.26
CA ALA A 172 20.35 20.38 -4.19
C ALA A 172 19.88 19.19 -5.03
N SER A 173 18.66 18.72 -4.76
CA SER A 173 18.02 17.62 -5.48
C SER A 173 17.26 18.13 -6.72
N PRO A 174 17.15 17.33 -7.80
CA PRO A 174 16.18 17.55 -8.86
C PRO A 174 14.74 17.64 -8.30
N PRO A 175 13.78 18.18 -9.06
CA PRO A 175 12.38 18.25 -8.66
C PRO A 175 11.84 16.89 -8.24
N THR A 176 11.08 16.85 -7.15
CA THR A 176 10.57 15.59 -6.58
C THR A 176 9.68 14.86 -7.58
N TRP A 177 8.76 15.55 -8.26
CA TRP A 177 7.91 14.91 -9.28
C TRP A 177 8.69 14.27 -10.45
N ILE A 178 9.85 14.82 -10.83
CA ILE A 178 10.69 14.19 -11.86
C ILE A 178 11.33 12.93 -11.30
N MET A 179 11.88 12.99 -10.08
CA MET A 179 12.56 11.86 -9.45
C MET A 179 11.60 10.69 -9.23
N GLU A 180 10.47 10.94 -8.57
CA GLU A 180 9.47 9.93 -8.24
C GLU A 180 8.70 9.48 -9.50
N GLY A 181 8.31 10.42 -10.37
CA GLY A 181 7.59 10.09 -11.61
C GLY A 181 8.40 9.21 -12.56
N MET A 182 9.70 9.45 -12.68
CA MET A 182 10.59 8.58 -13.46
C MET A 182 10.82 7.22 -12.80
N ALA A 183 10.82 7.15 -11.46
CA ALA A 183 10.92 5.89 -10.73
C ALA A 183 9.67 5.03 -10.93
N GLU A 184 8.48 5.60 -10.77
CA GLU A 184 7.20 4.94 -11.08
C GLU A 184 7.15 4.47 -12.54
N TYR A 185 7.48 5.35 -13.50
CA TYR A 185 7.53 5.04 -14.93
C TYR A 185 8.48 3.89 -15.31
N SER A 186 9.48 3.60 -14.48
CA SER A 186 10.43 2.52 -14.74
C SER A 186 9.94 1.14 -14.32
N THR A 187 8.89 1.06 -13.50
CA THR A 187 8.39 -0.19 -12.94
C THR A 187 7.51 -0.95 -13.93
N GLN A 188 6.29 -0.47 -14.13
CA GLN A 188 5.26 -1.00 -15.02
C GLN A 188 4.35 0.16 -15.48
N GLU A 189 3.46 -0.12 -16.44
CA GLU A 189 2.38 0.81 -16.80
C GLU A 189 1.48 1.08 -15.57
N MET A 190 0.78 2.22 -15.58
CA MET A 190 -0.19 2.56 -14.52
C MET A 190 -1.19 1.41 -14.27
N ASN A 191 -1.33 1.02 -13.00
CA ASN A 191 -2.25 -0.05 -12.60
C ASN A 191 -3.68 0.49 -12.36
N THR A 192 -4.62 -0.41 -12.02
CA THR A 192 -6.02 -0.03 -11.79
C THR A 192 -6.22 0.94 -10.63
N VAL A 193 -5.40 0.85 -9.58
CA VAL A 193 -5.45 1.77 -8.43
C VAL A 193 -4.98 3.16 -8.86
N ASP A 194 -3.91 3.24 -9.66
CA ASP A 194 -3.40 4.49 -10.21
C ASP A 194 -4.48 5.20 -11.04
N GLU A 195 -5.15 4.46 -11.91
CA GLU A 195 -6.29 4.93 -12.70
C GLU A 195 -7.45 5.42 -11.83
N MET A 196 -7.79 4.69 -10.76
CA MET A 196 -8.85 5.10 -9.83
C MET A 196 -8.54 6.42 -9.14
N VAL A 197 -7.30 6.57 -8.64
CA VAL A 197 -6.84 7.75 -7.88
C VAL A 197 -6.82 8.98 -8.78
N LEU A 198 -6.27 8.86 -9.99
CA LEU A 198 -6.23 9.96 -10.94
C LEU A 198 -7.62 10.34 -11.43
N ARG A 199 -8.48 9.34 -11.70
CA ARG A 199 -9.89 9.58 -12.05
C ARG A 199 -10.61 10.34 -10.95
N ASP A 200 -10.51 9.90 -9.69
CA ASP A 200 -11.17 10.57 -8.56
C ASP A 200 -10.70 12.02 -8.43
N ALA A 201 -9.39 12.25 -8.47
CA ALA A 201 -8.82 13.59 -8.41
C ALA A 201 -9.28 14.50 -9.58
N VAL A 202 -9.44 13.97 -10.78
CA VAL A 202 -9.94 14.75 -11.94
C VAL A 202 -11.43 15.07 -11.81
N LEU A 203 -12.24 14.12 -11.33
CA LEU A 203 -13.69 14.29 -11.20
C LEU A 203 -14.09 15.17 -10.01
N THR A 204 -13.23 15.27 -9.01
CA THR A 204 -13.43 16.08 -7.79
C THR A 204 -12.65 17.41 -7.79
N ASP A 205 -11.91 17.71 -8.87
CA ASP A 205 -11.00 18.87 -8.98
C ASP A 205 -9.92 18.88 -7.87
N GLY A 206 -9.46 17.70 -7.47
CA GLY A 206 -8.45 17.45 -6.45
C GLY A 206 -7.01 17.30 -6.98
N LEU A 207 -6.77 17.56 -8.27
CA LEU A 207 -5.41 17.50 -8.83
C LEU A 207 -4.47 18.50 -8.15
N ILE A 208 -3.26 18.03 -7.84
CA ILE A 208 -2.20 18.85 -7.24
C ILE A 208 -1.53 19.68 -8.35
N PRO A 209 -1.43 21.01 -8.24
CA PRO A 209 -0.74 21.83 -9.23
C PRO A 209 0.73 21.41 -9.37
N LEU A 210 1.25 21.38 -10.60
CA LEU A 210 2.62 20.91 -10.89
C LEU A 210 3.69 21.69 -10.10
N GLU A 211 3.50 23.00 -9.96
CA GLU A 211 4.42 23.90 -9.24
C GLU A 211 4.54 23.53 -7.75
N VAL A 212 3.48 22.98 -7.16
CA VAL A 212 3.49 22.49 -5.77
C VAL A 212 4.28 21.18 -5.69
N MET A 213 4.17 20.32 -6.70
CA MET A 213 4.90 19.04 -6.79
C MET A 213 6.38 19.21 -7.15
N ASP A 214 6.80 20.39 -7.61
CA ASP A 214 8.21 20.76 -7.88
C ASP A 214 9.07 20.78 -6.61
N ALA A 215 8.44 21.06 -5.47
CA ALA A 215 9.08 21.07 -4.15
C ALA A 215 8.99 19.70 -3.43
N SER A 216 9.61 19.62 -2.24
CA SER A 216 9.53 18.44 -1.39
C SER A 216 8.09 18.17 -0.91
N TRP A 217 7.69 16.90 -0.96
CA TRP A 217 6.34 16.45 -0.64
C TRP A 217 6.04 16.27 0.85
N HIS A 218 6.95 16.66 1.74
CA HIS A 218 6.80 16.50 3.20
C HIS A 218 5.53 17.16 3.76
N TYR A 219 5.07 18.24 3.13
CA TYR A 219 3.87 18.97 3.54
C TYR A 219 2.70 18.78 2.57
N LEU A 220 2.80 17.86 1.61
CA LEU A 220 1.68 17.57 0.72
C LEU A 220 0.61 16.81 1.51
N PRO A 221 -0.66 17.25 1.40
CA PRO A 221 -1.75 16.59 2.10
C PRO A 221 -2.11 15.24 1.47
N ASN A 222 -1.71 14.95 0.23
CA ASN A 222 -1.86 13.64 -0.40
C ASN A 222 -0.61 13.30 -1.24
N PRO A 223 0.46 12.80 -0.61
CA PRO A 223 1.68 12.40 -1.34
C PRO A 223 1.43 11.25 -2.32
N PHE A 224 0.51 10.33 -2.00
CA PHE A 224 0.19 9.20 -2.87
C PHE A 224 -0.37 9.66 -4.22
N LEU A 225 -1.29 10.63 -4.22
CA LEU A 225 -1.74 11.27 -5.46
C LEU A 225 -0.57 11.94 -6.21
N ALA A 226 0.37 12.56 -5.51
CA ALA A 226 1.54 13.18 -6.14
C ALA A 226 2.41 12.15 -6.88
N TYR A 227 2.61 10.94 -6.33
CA TYR A 227 3.27 9.84 -7.04
C TYR A 227 2.55 9.52 -8.36
N LYS A 228 1.23 9.30 -8.30
CA LYS A 228 0.44 8.88 -9.46
C LYS A 228 0.32 9.97 -10.52
N GLN A 229 0.20 11.23 -10.10
CA GLN A 229 0.27 12.37 -11.00
C GLN A 229 1.64 12.50 -11.67
N SER A 230 2.72 12.29 -10.91
CA SER A 230 4.08 12.36 -11.45
C SER A 230 4.33 11.29 -12.49
N HIS A 231 3.89 10.05 -12.24
CA HIS A 231 3.94 8.97 -13.22
C HIS A 231 3.19 9.38 -14.50
N SER A 232 1.92 9.79 -14.38
CA SER A 232 1.10 10.22 -15.51
C SER A 232 1.69 11.40 -16.28
N LEU A 233 2.36 12.35 -15.61
CA LEU A 233 3.06 13.46 -16.25
C LEU A 233 4.26 12.99 -17.06
N ILE A 234 5.04 12.02 -16.56
CA ILE A 234 6.18 11.45 -17.29
C ILE A 234 5.71 10.65 -18.50
N GLU A 235 4.66 9.85 -18.36
CA GLU A 235 4.00 9.18 -19.50
C GLU A 235 3.51 10.19 -20.53
N TYR A 236 2.81 11.24 -20.09
CA TYR A 236 2.34 12.30 -20.98
C TYR A 236 3.51 12.97 -21.73
N ILE A 237 4.65 13.19 -21.07
CA ILE A 237 5.85 13.72 -21.73
C ILE A 237 6.40 12.72 -22.76
N ALA A 238 6.48 11.44 -22.41
CA ALA A 238 6.96 10.40 -23.31
C ALA A 238 6.09 10.26 -24.56
N ASP A 239 4.76 10.24 -24.39
CA ASP A 239 3.79 10.04 -25.47
C ASP A 239 3.71 11.21 -26.43
N ASN A 240 3.80 12.45 -25.91
CA ASN A 240 3.61 13.66 -26.71
C ASN A 240 4.91 14.24 -27.27
N PHE A 241 6.06 13.97 -26.65
CA PHE A 241 7.34 14.57 -27.04
C PHE A 241 8.46 13.56 -27.31
N GLY A 242 8.20 12.27 -27.08
CA GLY A 242 9.12 11.17 -27.32
C GLY A 242 9.79 10.68 -26.02
N PRO A 243 9.97 9.35 -25.85
CA PRO A 243 10.58 8.77 -24.64
C PRO A 243 12.03 9.23 -24.42
N GLU A 244 12.73 9.67 -25.48
CA GLU A 244 14.06 10.26 -25.34
C GLU A 244 14.07 11.57 -24.53
N LYS A 245 12.94 12.27 -24.40
CA LYS A 245 12.83 13.46 -23.56
C LYS A 245 12.93 13.12 -22.08
N VAL A 246 12.30 12.03 -21.66
CA VAL A 246 12.39 11.50 -20.29
C VAL A 246 13.85 11.23 -19.93
N SER A 247 14.59 10.54 -20.81
CA SER A 247 16.02 10.25 -20.63
C SER A 247 16.91 11.50 -20.45
N ARG A 248 16.43 12.66 -20.92
CA ARG A 248 17.16 13.93 -20.91
C ARG A 248 16.79 14.85 -19.76
N LEU A 249 15.68 14.60 -19.04
CA LEU A 249 15.21 15.44 -17.92
C LEU A 249 16.34 15.70 -16.92
N LEU A 250 16.93 14.64 -16.36
CA LEU A 250 17.98 14.77 -15.35
C LEU A 250 19.31 15.29 -15.92
N ARG A 251 19.62 14.98 -17.18
CA ARG A 251 20.87 15.45 -17.83
C ARG A 251 20.82 16.93 -18.21
N ALA A 252 19.64 17.45 -18.49
CA ALA A 252 19.41 18.84 -18.84
C ALA A 252 19.09 19.70 -17.62
N TRP A 253 18.79 19.09 -16.47
CA TRP A 253 18.52 19.78 -15.23
C TRP A 253 19.73 20.63 -14.80
N ASP A 254 19.46 21.92 -14.60
CA ASP A 254 20.44 22.89 -14.14
C ASP A 254 19.82 23.73 -13.02
N ARG A 255 20.41 23.62 -11.83
CA ARG A 255 19.98 24.30 -10.60
C ARG A 255 19.82 25.81 -10.77
N GLN A 256 20.62 26.46 -11.63
CA GLN A 256 20.54 27.92 -11.80
C GLN A 256 19.32 28.37 -12.60
N SER A 257 18.68 27.43 -13.30
CA SER A 257 17.65 27.73 -14.28
C SER A 257 16.25 27.33 -13.85
N GLY A 258 16.11 26.44 -12.86
CA GLY A 258 14.81 25.98 -12.37
C GLY A 258 14.07 25.07 -13.37
N SER A 259 12.89 24.60 -12.98
CA SER A 259 12.09 23.65 -13.75
C SER A 259 11.49 24.26 -15.02
N ASP A 260 11.06 25.53 -15.02
CA ASP A 260 10.56 26.19 -16.23
C ASP A 260 11.59 26.17 -17.36
N ARG A 261 12.82 26.62 -17.10
CA ARG A 261 13.87 26.63 -18.13
C ARG A 261 14.30 25.22 -18.54
N LEU A 262 14.16 24.24 -17.66
CA LEU A 262 14.37 22.83 -18.01
C LEU A 262 13.34 22.40 -19.05
N LEU A 263 12.06 22.63 -18.76
CA LEU A 263 10.94 22.26 -19.63
C LEU A 263 10.98 23.05 -20.95
N GLU A 264 11.27 24.34 -20.93
CA GLU A 264 11.38 25.18 -22.13
C GLU A 264 12.42 24.61 -23.10
N ARG A 265 13.59 24.19 -22.59
CA ARG A 265 14.65 23.61 -23.43
C ARG A 265 14.31 22.23 -23.97
N LEU A 266 13.51 21.45 -23.25
CA LEU A 266 13.25 20.06 -23.58
C LEU A 266 12.01 19.89 -24.44
N ILE A 267 10.93 20.59 -24.10
CA ILE A 267 9.58 20.41 -24.66
C ILE A 267 8.92 21.72 -25.10
N ASP A 268 9.64 22.86 -25.04
CA ASP A 268 9.13 24.18 -25.48
C ASP A 268 7.89 24.65 -24.70
N MET A 269 7.88 24.37 -23.38
CA MET A 269 6.81 24.75 -22.44
C MET A 269 7.40 25.13 -21.09
N ASP A 270 6.78 26.05 -20.37
CA ASP A 270 6.98 26.25 -18.94
C ASP A 270 6.12 25.27 -18.12
N MET A 271 6.25 25.29 -16.79
CA MET A 271 5.48 24.41 -15.90
C MET A 271 3.98 24.67 -16.00
N GLU A 272 3.56 25.94 -16.01
CA GLU A 272 2.16 26.33 -16.12
C GLU A 272 1.52 25.76 -17.40
N SER A 273 2.18 25.94 -18.55
CA SER A 273 1.71 25.40 -19.83
C SER A 273 1.67 23.87 -19.87
N LEU A 274 2.64 23.20 -19.25
CA LEU A 274 2.66 21.74 -19.14
C LEU A 274 1.49 21.26 -18.28
N ASP A 275 1.30 21.86 -17.11
CA ASP A 275 0.23 21.53 -16.16
C ASP A 275 -1.14 21.72 -16.80
N GLU A 276 -1.40 22.87 -17.41
CA GLU A 276 -2.67 23.15 -18.10
C GLU A 276 -2.98 22.12 -19.20
N ARG A 277 -1.98 21.76 -20.02
CA ARG A 277 -2.18 20.82 -21.12
C ARG A 277 -2.38 19.39 -20.62
N TRP A 278 -1.61 18.98 -19.63
CA TRP A 278 -1.76 17.67 -19.01
C TRP A 278 -3.11 17.55 -18.29
N GLN A 279 -3.51 18.53 -17.47
CA GLN A 279 -4.83 18.54 -16.85
C GLN A 279 -5.97 18.51 -17.88
N ALA A 280 -5.83 19.25 -18.99
CA ALA A 280 -6.80 19.18 -20.09
C ALA A 280 -6.84 17.79 -20.76
N HIS A 281 -5.71 17.09 -20.87
CA HIS A 281 -5.65 15.70 -21.32
C HIS A 281 -6.40 14.77 -20.35
N MET A 282 -6.14 14.90 -19.04
CA MET A 282 -6.79 14.09 -18.01
C MET A 282 -8.31 14.33 -17.95
N ARG A 283 -8.75 15.59 -18.05
CA ARG A 283 -10.18 15.94 -18.13
C ARG A 283 -10.86 15.33 -19.36
N LYS A 284 -10.19 15.32 -20.52
CA LYS A 284 -10.73 14.65 -21.72
C LYS A 284 -10.87 13.13 -21.53
N LYS A 285 -9.98 12.51 -20.75
CA LYS A 285 -10.02 11.08 -20.43
C LYS A 285 -11.19 10.75 -19.50
N TYR A 286 -11.37 11.49 -18.39
CA TYR A 286 -12.30 11.08 -17.33
C TYR A 286 -13.65 11.80 -17.29
N TRP A 287 -13.77 13.06 -17.75
CA TRP A 287 -15.06 13.78 -17.72
C TRP A 287 -16.21 13.10 -18.49
N PRO A 288 -15.98 12.36 -19.59
CA PRO A 288 -17.07 11.61 -20.23
C PRO A 288 -17.78 10.63 -19.29
N LEU A 289 -17.11 10.13 -18.25
CA LEU A 289 -17.68 9.20 -17.27
C LEU A 289 -18.80 9.83 -16.43
N LEU A 290 -18.81 11.16 -16.26
CA LEU A 290 -19.87 11.88 -15.55
C LEU A 290 -21.24 11.79 -16.24
N GLN A 291 -21.29 11.32 -17.49
CA GLN A 291 -22.54 11.13 -18.21
C GLN A 291 -23.26 9.82 -17.85
N THR A 292 -22.53 8.84 -17.32
CA THR A 292 -23.03 7.46 -17.15
C THR A 292 -22.83 6.90 -15.74
N ARG A 293 -22.09 7.59 -14.87
CA ARG A 293 -21.80 7.15 -13.50
C ARG A 293 -22.36 8.17 -12.52
N ASP A 294 -23.04 7.68 -11.49
CA ASP A 294 -23.61 8.49 -10.41
C ASP A 294 -22.52 8.91 -9.42
N TYR A 295 -22.64 10.10 -8.82
CA TYR A 295 -21.76 10.46 -7.70
C TYR A 295 -22.09 9.62 -6.46
N VAL A 296 -21.08 9.34 -5.62
CA VAL A 296 -21.27 8.60 -4.35
C VAL A 296 -22.36 9.23 -3.48
N SER A 297 -22.48 10.56 -3.48
CA SER A 297 -23.53 11.29 -2.76
C SER A 297 -24.96 11.05 -3.27
N GLU A 298 -25.14 10.43 -4.43
CA GLU A 298 -26.45 10.12 -5.01
C GLU A 298 -26.99 8.75 -4.55
N PHE A 299 -26.10 7.82 -4.21
CA PHE A 299 -26.49 6.45 -3.84
C PHE A 299 -25.99 5.98 -2.47
N ALA A 300 -25.14 6.76 -1.79
CA ALA A 300 -24.62 6.45 -0.45
C ALA A 300 -24.91 7.57 0.55
N GLU A 301 -25.09 7.18 1.82
CA GLU A 301 -25.26 8.08 2.96
C GLU A 301 -23.99 8.10 3.80
N ARG A 302 -23.49 9.30 4.12
CA ARG A 302 -22.34 9.44 5.03
C ARG A 302 -22.80 9.20 6.46
N ILE A 303 -22.35 8.10 7.07
CA ILE A 303 -22.72 7.71 8.44
C ILE A 303 -21.94 8.52 9.49
N ILE A 304 -20.64 8.72 9.28
CA ILE A 304 -19.76 9.40 10.25
C ILE A 304 -19.43 10.80 9.74
N GLU A 305 -19.95 11.82 10.42
CA GLU A 305 -19.59 13.21 10.24
C GLU A 305 -18.45 13.57 11.21
N SER A 306 -17.21 13.45 10.73
CA SER A 306 -16.03 13.98 11.41
C SER A 306 -15.39 15.06 10.55
N ASP A 307 -15.12 16.20 11.17
CA ASP A 307 -14.27 17.27 10.62
C ASP A 307 -12.80 17.09 11.02
N ASP A 308 -12.47 16.01 11.76
CA ASP A 308 -11.10 15.73 12.15
C ASP A 308 -10.31 15.18 10.96
N PHE A 309 -9.38 16.00 10.48
CA PHE A 309 -8.51 15.70 9.36
C PHE A 309 -7.66 14.44 9.58
N PHE A 310 -7.35 14.11 10.83
CA PHE A 310 -6.54 12.94 11.18
C PHE A 310 -7.37 11.69 11.50
N GLY A 311 -8.70 11.83 11.50
CA GLY A 311 -9.66 10.76 11.73
C GLY A 311 -9.76 9.82 10.55
N LEU A 312 -9.29 8.58 10.69
CA LEU A 312 -9.52 7.51 9.71
C LEU A 312 -10.35 6.39 10.32
N TYR A 313 -11.20 5.75 9.50
CA TYR A 313 -11.87 4.50 9.80
C TYR A 313 -11.58 3.49 8.69
N THR A 314 -11.19 2.26 9.05
CA THR A 314 -10.91 1.18 8.10
C THR A 314 -11.36 -0.17 8.66
N SER A 315 -11.27 -1.21 7.82
CA SER A 315 -11.62 -2.60 8.13
C SER A 315 -13.00 -2.73 8.78
N PRO A 316 -14.07 -2.22 8.14
CA PRO A 316 -15.40 -2.31 8.71
C PRO A 316 -15.88 -3.76 8.70
N ASP A 317 -16.43 -4.22 9.82
CA ASP A 317 -17.09 -5.51 9.92
C ASP A 317 -18.45 -5.39 10.60
N TRP A 318 -19.45 -6.10 10.07
CA TRP A 318 -20.84 -5.94 10.45
C TRP A 318 -21.19 -6.71 11.72
N SER A 319 -21.96 -6.08 12.61
CA SER A 319 -22.65 -6.85 13.63
C SER A 319 -23.64 -7.82 12.97
N LEU A 320 -23.89 -8.97 13.59
CA LEU A 320 -24.88 -9.96 13.09
C LEU A 320 -26.29 -9.37 12.90
N GLY A 321 -26.62 -8.30 13.64
CA GLY A 321 -27.89 -7.58 13.51
C GLY A 321 -27.91 -6.52 12.41
N GLY A 322 -26.76 -6.20 11.81
CA GLY A 322 -26.62 -5.19 10.76
C GLY A 322 -26.80 -3.74 11.22
N ASP A 323 -26.82 -3.47 12.54
CA ASP A 323 -27.08 -2.14 13.11
C ASP A 323 -25.81 -1.43 13.62
N MET A 324 -24.68 -2.14 13.65
CA MET A 324 -23.39 -1.65 14.14
C MET A 324 -22.25 -2.16 13.26
N LEU A 325 -21.13 -1.43 13.31
CA LEU A 325 -19.85 -1.81 12.71
C LEU A 325 -18.78 -1.89 13.79
N ALA A 326 -17.94 -2.93 13.75
CA ALA A 326 -16.61 -2.89 14.32
C ALA A 326 -15.66 -2.29 13.28
N VAL A 327 -14.81 -1.36 13.69
CA VAL A 327 -13.88 -0.66 12.80
C VAL A 327 -12.55 -0.44 13.50
N LEU A 328 -11.49 -0.35 12.71
CA LEU A 328 -10.25 0.27 13.16
C LEU A 328 -10.36 1.77 12.96
N SER A 329 -9.93 2.55 13.94
CA SER A 329 -9.91 4.01 13.85
C SER A 329 -8.60 4.61 14.36
N THR A 330 -8.27 5.81 13.91
CA THR A 330 -7.17 6.59 14.47
C THR A 330 -7.52 8.07 14.51
N ASP A 331 -6.98 8.79 15.49
CA ASP A 331 -7.02 10.25 15.59
C ASP A 331 -5.70 10.91 15.14
N GLY A 332 -4.84 10.14 14.45
CA GLY A 332 -3.50 10.54 14.01
C GLY A 332 -2.42 10.45 15.08
N VAL A 333 -2.79 10.22 16.34
CA VAL A 333 -1.84 9.98 17.43
C VAL A 333 -1.90 8.52 17.87
N GLU A 334 -3.11 8.00 17.96
CA GLU A 334 -3.38 6.69 18.52
C GLU A 334 -4.33 5.91 17.63
N GLN A 335 -4.17 4.59 17.65
CA GLN A 335 -5.06 3.66 16.97
C GLN A 335 -6.01 3.00 17.96
N HIS A 336 -7.18 2.65 17.46
CA HIS A 336 -8.27 2.10 18.24
C HIS A 336 -9.05 1.04 17.46
N VAL A 337 -9.63 0.10 18.21
CA VAL A 337 -10.77 -0.70 17.77
C VAL A 337 -12.03 -0.05 18.36
N ASP A 338 -12.93 0.39 17.48
CA ASP A 338 -14.14 1.14 17.80
C ASP A 338 -15.39 0.40 17.30
N ILE A 339 -16.48 0.53 18.04
CA ILE A 339 -17.81 0.05 17.63
C ILE A 339 -18.71 1.26 17.38
N ILE A 340 -19.33 1.31 16.21
CA ILE A 340 -20.11 2.45 15.75
C ILE A 340 -21.53 2.01 15.45
N ARG A 341 -22.52 2.76 15.92
CA ARG A 341 -23.93 2.55 15.59
C ARG A 341 -24.30 3.26 14.30
N ILE A 342 -24.72 2.50 13.29
CA ILE A 342 -24.98 2.98 11.93
C ILE A 342 -26.07 4.05 11.91
N SER A 343 -27.18 3.82 12.61
CA SER A 343 -28.33 4.74 12.61
C SER A 343 -28.05 6.13 13.19
N SER A 344 -26.88 6.34 13.79
CA SER A 344 -26.53 7.62 14.42
C SER A 344 -25.11 8.08 14.16
N GLY A 345 -24.26 7.26 13.55
CA GLY A 345 -22.82 7.50 13.41
C GLY A 345 -22.05 7.60 14.73
N LYS A 346 -22.66 7.23 15.87
CA LYS A 346 -22.07 7.42 17.19
C LYS A 346 -21.19 6.24 17.59
N LEU A 347 -20.03 6.56 18.16
CA LEU A 347 -19.20 5.63 18.91
C LEU A 347 -20.00 5.05 20.09
N VAL A 348 -20.16 3.73 20.09
CA VAL A 348 -20.80 2.95 21.15
C VAL A 348 -19.76 2.51 22.18
N GLU A 349 -18.63 1.98 21.70
CA GLU A 349 -17.56 1.47 22.54
C GLU A 349 -16.20 1.63 21.86
N ARG A 350 -15.18 1.97 22.65
CA ARG A 350 -13.77 1.92 22.26
C ARG A 350 -13.09 0.76 22.98
N VAL A 351 -12.98 -0.37 22.30
CA VAL A 351 -12.45 -1.64 22.83
C VAL A 351 -11.01 -1.47 23.33
N SER A 352 -10.20 -0.70 22.60
CA SER A 352 -8.79 -0.47 22.91
C SER A 352 -8.51 0.41 24.14
N SER A 353 -9.53 1.08 24.72
CA SER A 353 -9.34 2.09 25.77
C SER A 353 -8.74 1.54 27.08
N GLY A 354 -8.94 0.24 27.37
CA GLY A 354 -8.48 -0.41 28.58
C GLY A 354 -7.19 -1.25 28.46
N MET A 355 -6.65 -1.45 27.25
CA MET A 355 -5.70 -2.56 26.99
C MET A 355 -4.21 -2.21 27.07
N ARG A 356 -3.87 -0.93 27.30
CA ARG A 356 -2.64 -0.32 26.78
C ARG A 356 -1.31 -0.57 27.49
N THR A 357 -1.17 -1.53 28.41
CA THR A 357 0.11 -1.65 29.12
C THR A 357 0.63 -3.06 29.43
N ARG A 358 -0.04 -4.15 29.04
CA ARG A 358 0.48 -5.50 29.35
C ARG A 358 0.36 -6.59 28.27
N GLN A 359 -0.38 -6.37 27.17
CA GLN A 359 -0.78 -7.49 26.30
C GLN A 359 -0.26 -7.41 24.86
N TYR A 360 -0.02 -6.21 24.31
CA TYR A 360 0.52 -6.00 22.96
C TYR A 360 1.31 -4.69 22.89
N ASP A 361 2.14 -4.55 21.86
CA ASP A 361 3.01 -3.39 21.63
C ASP A 361 2.29 -2.27 20.85
N ASP A 362 1.60 -2.64 19.76
CA ASP A 362 0.82 -1.75 18.91
C ASP A 362 -0.33 -2.51 18.22
N LEU A 363 -1.38 -1.83 17.77
CA LEU A 363 -2.43 -2.48 16.96
C LEU A 363 -1.92 -2.69 15.53
N THR A 364 -2.28 -3.81 14.90
CA THR A 364 -1.92 -4.04 13.50
C THR A 364 -2.99 -3.41 12.62
N PHE A 365 -2.65 -2.30 11.98
CA PHE A 365 -3.58 -1.46 11.21
C PHE A 365 -3.52 -1.78 9.71
N ASN A 366 -3.82 -3.03 9.37
CA ASN A 366 -3.87 -3.53 7.99
C ASN A 366 -5.33 -3.91 7.62
N ASP A 367 -5.54 -4.32 6.37
CA ASP A 367 -6.87 -4.69 5.87
C ASP A 367 -7.46 -5.88 6.65
N GLY A 368 -8.71 -5.73 7.07
CA GLY A 368 -9.50 -6.78 7.71
C GLY A 368 -8.97 -7.27 9.06
N THR A 369 -8.19 -6.47 9.79
CA THR A 369 -7.63 -6.91 11.09
C THR A 369 -8.59 -6.73 12.29
N VAL A 370 -9.90 -6.59 12.04
CA VAL A 370 -10.96 -6.63 13.04
C VAL A 370 -12.14 -7.43 12.50
N ALA A 371 -12.77 -8.26 13.35
CA ALA A 371 -13.93 -9.06 12.98
C ALA A 371 -14.86 -9.28 14.18
N TRP A 372 -16.16 -9.31 13.93
CA TRP A 372 -17.22 -9.58 14.88
C TRP A 372 -17.48 -11.08 14.95
N GLY A 373 -17.45 -11.62 16.16
CA GLY A 373 -17.68 -13.04 16.40
C GLY A 373 -19.12 -13.46 16.08
N ALA A 374 -19.28 -14.70 15.61
CA ALA A 374 -20.58 -15.32 15.35
C ALA A 374 -21.49 -15.44 16.60
N ASP A 375 -20.94 -15.23 17.79
CA ASP A 375 -21.69 -15.17 19.05
C ASP A 375 -22.32 -13.78 19.32
N GLY A 376 -22.02 -12.78 18.49
CA GLY A 376 -22.46 -11.40 18.65
C GLY A 376 -21.82 -10.66 19.84
N ARG A 377 -20.89 -11.30 20.54
CA ARG A 377 -20.31 -10.87 21.82
C ARG A 377 -18.80 -10.65 21.72
N THR A 378 -18.13 -11.42 20.88
CA THR A 378 -16.69 -11.40 20.72
C THR A 378 -16.29 -10.41 19.62
N ILE A 379 -15.22 -9.65 19.84
CA ILE A 379 -14.51 -8.92 18.78
C ILE A 379 -13.10 -9.49 18.67
N ALA A 380 -12.75 -10.02 17.51
CA ALA A 380 -11.37 -10.33 17.17
C ALA A 380 -10.68 -9.09 16.61
N PHE A 381 -9.43 -8.87 16.99
CA PHE A 381 -8.58 -7.88 16.35
C PHE A 381 -7.11 -8.30 16.43
N VAL A 382 -6.28 -7.76 15.53
CA VAL A 382 -4.87 -8.10 15.46
C VAL A 382 -4.02 -7.04 16.16
N ALA A 383 -3.04 -7.49 16.93
CA ALA A 383 -2.05 -6.62 17.53
C ALA A 383 -0.66 -7.25 17.51
N LYS A 384 0.35 -6.40 17.40
CA LYS A 384 1.76 -6.81 17.41
C LYS A 384 2.21 -7.17 18.83
N ALA A 385 2.94 -8.27 18.97
CA ALA A 385 3.61 -8.62 20.22
C ALA A 385 5.02 -9.18 19.94
N GLY A 386 6.05 -8.34 20.12
CA GLY A 386 7.42 -8.67 19.78
C GLY A 386 7.63 -8.75 18.26
N PRO A 387 8.15 -9.88 17.72
CA PRO A 387 8.47 -10.01 16.30
C PRO A 387 7.29 -10.44 15.41
N ALA A 388 6.10 -10.69 15.96
CA ALA A 388 4.96 -11.21 15.20
C ALA A 388 3.62 -10.70 15.73
N ASP A 389 2.60 -10.85 14.90
CA ASP A 389 1.21 -10.53 15.21
C ASP A 389 0.53 -11.59 16.08
N ARG A 390 -0.52 -11.15 16.77
CA ARG A 390 -1.42 -12.00 17.56
C ARG A 390 -2.87 -11.63 17.28
N ILE A 391 -3.73 -12.64 17.26
CA ILE A 391 -5.18 -12.45 17.27
C ILE A 391 -5.63 -12.34 18.72
N LEU A 392 -6.35 -11.27 19.05
CA LEU A 392 -6.89 -10.98 20.36
C LEU A 392 -8.42 -11.08 20.32
N LEU A 393 -9.01 -11.86 21.22
CA LEU A 393 -10.46 -12.00 21.35
C LEU A 393 -10.96 -11.22 22.56
N TRP A 394 -11.66 -10.13 22.31
CA TRP A 394 -12.28 -9.27 23.31
C TRP A 394 -13.74 -9.62 23.55
N ASP A 395 -14.13 -9.64 24.81
CA ASP A 395 -15.52 -9.81 25.21
C ASP A 395 -16.21 -8.44 25.42
N LEU A 396 -17.23 -8.14 24.62
CA LEU A 396 -17.92 -6.86 24.67
C LEU A 396 -18.76 -6.63 25.94
N TYR A 397 -19.24 -7.69 26.59
CA TYR A 397 -20.10 -7.55 27.76
C TYR A 397 -19.28 -7.50 29.04
N ASP A 398 -18.32 -8.43 29.17
CA ASP A 398 -17.46 -8.51 30.36
C ASP A 398 -16.34 -7.48 30.33
N LYS A 399 -16.05 -6.92 29.14
CA LYS A 399 -15.02 -5.89 28.91
C LYS A 399 -13.64 -6.37 29.34
N GLU A 400 -13.31 -7.58 28.94
CA GLU A 400 -12.02 -8.21 29.19
C GLU A 400 -11.49 -8.96 27.98
N LEU A 401 -10.16 -9.10 27.92
CA LEU A 401 -9.53 -9.93 26.91
C LEU A 401 -9.69 -11.41 27.32
N GLY A 402 -10.39 -12.18 26.49
CA GLY A 402 -10.63 -13.60 26.72
C GLY A 402 -9.43 -14.47 26.32
N LYS A 403 -9.11 -14.53 25.02
CA LYS A 403 -8.02 -15.35 24.47
C LYS A 403 -7.11 -14.55 23.56
N ALA A 404 -5.88 -15.03 23.42
CA ALA A 404 -4.90 -14.53 22.48
C ALA A 404 -4.23 -15.70 21.77
N PHE A 405 -4.08 -15.61 20.45
CA PHE A 405 -3.42 -16.63 19.63
C PHE A 405 -2.20 -16.05 18.94
N GLN A 406 -1.09 -16.77 19.04
CA GLN A 406 0.13 -16.53 18.26
C GLN A 406 0.55 -17.86 17.66
N PHE A 407 0.85 -17.89 16.37
CA PHE A 407 1.19 -19.11 15.65
C PHE A 407 2.66 -19.10 15.26
N GLU A 408 3.32 -20.25 15.42
CA GLU A 408 4.71 -20.40 15.00
C GLU A 408 4.80 -20.27 13.47
N GLY A 409 5.76 -19.47 13.00
CA GLY A 409 5.99 -19.25 11.58
C GLY A 409 5.05 -18.24 10.92
N VAL A 410 4.08 -17.67 11.64
CA VAL A 410 3.23 -16.57 11.14
C VAL A 410 3.69 -15.26 11.76
N GLU A 411 4.14 -14.33 10.93
CA GLU A 411 4.67 -13.03 11.37
C GLU A 411 3.62 -11.93 11.26
N VAL A 412 2.87 -11.88 10.15
CA VAL A 412 1.83 -10.87 9.89
C VAL A 412 0.47 -11.57 9.76
N ILE A 413 -0.58 -10.97 10.34
CA ILE A 413 -1.95 -11.47 10.28
C ILE A 413 -2.89 -10.39 9.72
N GLU A 414 -3.67 -10.74 8.70
CA GLU A 414 -4.61 -9.86 7.99
C GLU A 414 -5.91 -10.59 7.64
N GLY A 415 -6.94 -9.86 7.20
CA GLY A 415 -8.14 -10.45 6.60
C GLY A 415 -8.87 -11.45 7.50
N LEU A 416 -9.15 -11.07 8.75
CA LEU A 416 -9.94 -11.87 9.69
C LEU A 416 -11.38 -12.04 9.18
N ASP A 417 -11.90 -13.26 9.22
CA ASP A 417 -13.30 -13.54 8.90
C ASP A 417 -13.85 -14.72 9.73
N PHE A 418 -14.93 -14.47 10.48
CA PHE A 418 -15.54 -15.47 11.35
C PHE A 418 -16.51 -16.36 10.58
N ASP A 419 -16.46 -17.67 10.84
CA ASP A 419 -17.52 -18.58 10.43
C ASP A 419 -18.81 -18.22 11.18
N PRO A 420 -19.89 -17.80 10.49
CA PRO A 420 -21.12 -17.36 11.14
C PRO A 420 -21.88 -18.50 11.85
N THR A 421 -21.47 -19.75 11.66
CA THR A 421 -22.13 -20.94 12.21
C THR A 421 -21.37 -21.59 13.36
N SER A 422 -20.10 -21.25 13.56
CA SER A 422 -19.22 -21.96 14.50
C SER A 422 -18.21 -21.02 15.18
N GLY A 423 -17.27 -21.58 15.95
CA GLY A 423 -16.17 -20.84 16.57
C GLY A 423 -14.93 -20.74 15.69
N ARG A 424 -15.02 -20.98 14.38
CA ARG A 424 -13.86 -20.90 13.46
C ARG A 424 -13.61 -19.46 13.01
N LEU A 425 -12.34 -19.11 12.87
CA LEU A 425 -11.88 -17.81 12.38
C LEU A 425 -10.85 -18.06 11.28
N ALA A 426 -11.12 -17.57 10.07
CA ALA A 426 -10.17 -17.55 8.97
C ALA A 426 -9.32 -16.29 9.05
N PHE A 427 -8.09 -16.38 8.56
CA PHE A 427 -7.18 -15.25 8.43
C PHE A 427 -6.10 -15.52 7.38
N VAL A 428 -5.51 -14.46 6.86
CA VAL A 428 -4.28 -14.51 6.07
C VAL A 428 -3.10 -14.48 7.03
N GLY A 429 -2.26 -15.50 6.97
CA GLY A 429 -1.01 -15.57 7.72
C GLY A 429 0.17 -15.42 6.77
N THR A 430 1.01 -14.41 6.99
CA THR A 430 2.24 -14.24 6.22
C THR A 430 3.46 -14.59 7.05
N GLY A 431 4.28 -15.49 6.53
CA GLY A 431 5.53 -15.91 7.15
C GLY A 431 6.47 -16.52 6.12
N TYR A 432 7.78 -16.39 6.31
CA TYR A 432 8.78 -16.93 5.35
C TYR A 432 8.59 -16.44 3.90
N GLY A 433 7.98 -15.27 3.72
CA GLY A 433 7.74 -14.70 2.40
C GLY A 433 6.55 -15.29 1.66
N GLN A 434 5.67 -16.01 2.34
CA GLN A 434 4.47 -16.62 1.77
C GLN A 434 3.25 -16.17 2.57
N SER A 435 2.18 -15.82 1.86
CA SER A 435 0.87 -15.49 2.43
C SER A 435 -0.11 -16.60 2.11
N ASP A 436 -0.52 -17.33 3.15
CA ASP A 436 -1.45 -18.44 3.05
C ASP A 436 -2.69 -18.18 3.91
N ILE A 437 -3.77 -18.91 3.63
CA ILE A 437 -5.00 -18.86 4.41
C ILE A 437 -4.96 -19.92 5.49
N TYR A 438 -5.28 -19.49 6.69
CA TYR A 438 -5.39 -20.33 7.87
C TYR A 438 -6.78 -20.23 8.47
N VAL A 439 -7.19 -21.29 9.17
CA VAL A 439 -8.40 -21.33 9.98
C VAL A 439 -8.03 -21.79 11.38
N VAL A 440 -8.40 -21.02 12.40
CA VAL A 440 -8.25 -21.41 13.79
C VAL A 440 -9.62 -21.69 14.42
N ASP A 441 -9.71 -22.78 15.18
CA ASP A 441 -10.82 -22.97 16.11
C ASP A 441 -10.58 -22.11 17.37
N THR A 442 -11.42 -21.10 17.59
CA THR A 442 -11.24 -20.15 18.71
C THR A 442 -11.52 -20.76 20.09
N LEU A 443 -12.14 -21.95 20.16
CA LEU A 443 -12.36 -22.69 21.40
C LEU A 443 -11.13 -23.52 21.78
N THR A 444 -10.55 -24.25 20.83
CA THR A 444 -9.44 -25.18 21.09
C THR A 444 -8.06 -24.56 20.83
N GLY A 445 -7.99 -23.55 19.97
CA GLY A 445 -6.74 -22.97 19.44
C GLY A 445 -6.08 -23.83 18.35
N GLU A 446 -6.78 -24.85 17.84
CA GLU A 446 -6.28 -25.70 16.76
C GLU A 446 -6.21 -24.91 15.44
N LEU A 447 -5.04 -24.92 14.81
CA LEU A 447 -4.75 -24.21 13.57
C LEU A 447 -4.72 -25.20 12.40
N GLN A 448 -5.48 -24.90 11.36
CA GLN A 448 -5.46 -25.58 10.08
C GLN A 448 -4.95 -24.63 8.99
N GLN A 449 -3.94 -25.05 8.24
CA GLN A 449 -3.51 -24.36 7.02
C GLN A 449 -4.38 -24.81 5.84
N ILE A 450 -5.05 -23.88 5.17
CA ILE A 450 -5.97 -24.15 4.05
C ILE A 450 -5.23 -24.09 2.71
N THR A 451 -4.35 -23.10 2.54
CA THR A 451 -3.52 -22.96 1.34
C THR A 451 -2.03 -23.07 1.68
N GLY A 452 -1.23 -23.43 0.69
CA GLY A 452 0.21 -23.67 0.88
C GLY A 452 0.98 -23.51 -0.43
N THR A 453 0.52 -22.59 -1.28
CA THR A 453 1.13 -22.37 -2.60
C THR A 453 2.10 -21.18 -2.55
N PRO A 454 3.20 -21.17 -3.32
CA PRO A 454 4.13 -20.04 -3.31
C PRO A 454 3.56 -18.70 -3.79
N GLN A 455 2.28 -18.65 -4.16
CA GLN A 455 1.59 -17.45 -4.61
C GLN A 455 0.68 -16.93 -3.49
N ARG A 456 0.41 -15.63 -3.51
CA ARG A 456 -0.38 -14.97 -2.48
C ARG A 456 -1.83 -15.43 -2.52
N ASP A 457 -2.32 -15.93 -1.39
CA ASP A 457 -3.75 -16.12 -1.13
C ASP A 457 -4.23 -15.08 -0.11
N SER A 458 -5.41 -14.52 -0.30
CA SER A 458 -5.89 -13.39 0.51
C SER A 458 -7.41 -13.26 0.57
N TYR A 459 -7.89 -12.43 1.51
CA TYR A 459 -9.31 -12.08 1.70
C TYR A 459 -10.24 -13.30 1.82
N PRO A 460 -10.07 -14.11 2.87
CA PRO A 460 -10.98 -15.22 3.14
C PRO A 460 -12.38 -14.71 3.49
N SER A 461 -13.41 -15.41 3.03
CA SER A 461 -14.82 -15.14 3.36
C SER A 461 -15.60 -16.45 3.47
N PHE A 462 -16.11 -16.73 4.66
CA PHE A 462 -16.95 -17.88 4.95
C PHE A 462 -18.31 -17.74 4.30
N SER A 463 -18.82 -18.85 3.77
CA SER A 463 -20.23 -18.91 3.36
C SER A 463 -21.15 -18.79 4.59
N PRO A 464 -22.39 -18.27 4.42
CA PRO A 464 -23.34 -18.12 5.53
C PRO A 464 -23.70 -19.43 6.24
N ASP A 465 -23.49 -20.57 5.58
CA ASP A 465 -23.71 -21.91 6.13
C ASP A 465 -22.42 -22.58 6.67
N GLY A 466 -21.28 -21.89 6.64
CA GLY A 466 -19.98 -22.34 7.12
C GLY A 466 -19.33 -23.47 6.30
N ARG A 467 -19.96 -23.93 5.21
CA ARG A 467 -19.46 -25.09 4.44
C ARG A 467 -18.34 -24.75 3.47
N TYR A 468 -18.22 -23.48 3.08
CA TYR A 468 -17.22 -23.01 2.13
C TYR A 468 -16.44 -21.82 2.69
N LEU A 469 -15.20 -21.69 2.24
CA LEU A 469 -14.37 -20.49 2.42
C LEU A 469 -13.96 -19.99 1.05
N ALA A 470 -14.52 -18.86 0.61
CA ALA A 470 -14.08 -18.19 -0.61
C ALA A 470 -12.82 -17.35 -0.34
N TYR A 471 -11.97 -17.18 -1.33
CA TYR A 471 -10.75 -16.38 -1.21
C TYR A 471 -10.19 -15.97 -2.57
N SER A 472 -9.38 -14.91 -2.57
CA SER A 472 -8.62 -14.45 -3.74
C SER A 472 -7.30 -15.22 -3.80
N ALA A 473 -7.05 -15.92 -4.90
CA ALA A 473 -5.88 -16.76 -5.10
C ALA A 473 -5.09 -16.26 -6.30
N LYS A 474 -3.83 -15.89 -6.09
CA LYS A 474 -2.97 -15.50 -7.21
C LYS A 474 -2.68 -16.72 -8.08
N GLN A 475 -2.82 -16.54 -9.40
CA GLN A 475 -2.52 -17.52 -10.43
C GLN A 475 -1.76 -16.85 -11.58
N GLY A 476 -0.43 -16.87 -11.50
CA GLY A 476 0.41 -16.20 -12.49
C GLY A 476 0.41 -14.70 -12.26
N HIS A 477 -0.14 -13.93 -13.20
CA HIS A 477 -0.20 -12.47 -13.14
C HIS A 477 -1.60 -11.93 -12.81
N GLN A 478 -2.52 -12.79 -12.40
CA GLN A 478 -3.88 -12.40 -12.02
C GLN A 478 -4.32 -13.07 -10.72
N PHE A 479 -5.37 -12.54 -10.10
CA PHE A 479 -6.11 -13.19 -9.03
C PHE A 479 -7.40 -13.83 -9.53
N ASP A 480 -7.66 -15.06 -9.10
CA ASP A 480 -8.93 -15.76 -9.30
C ASP A 480 -9.65 -15.92 -7.95
N ILE A 481 -10.98 -16.03 -7.97
CA ILE A 481 -11.75 -16.37 -6.77
C ILE A 481 -11.92 -17.88 -6.69
N ARG A 482 -11.46 -18.46 -5.60
CA ARG A 482 -11.57 -19.89 -5.29
C ARG A 482 -12.39 -20.10 -4.04
N ALA A 483 -12.91 -21.32 -3.88
CA ALA A 483 -13.57 -21.75 -2.66
C ALA A 483 -13.03 -23.09 -2.18
N TYR A 484 -12.71 -23.16 -0.90
CA TYR A 484 -12.40 -24.38 -0.18
C TYR A 484 -13.68 -24.97 0.43
N ASN A 485 -13.89 -26.27 0.27
CA ASN A 485 -15.02 -27.01 0.82
C ASN A 485 -14.59 -27.84 2.03
N PHE A 486 -15.12 -27.53 3.21
CA PHE A 486 -14.76 -28.20 4.47
C PHE A 486 -15.35 -29.61 4.62
N GLU A 487 -16.34 -30.01 3.83
CA GLU A 487 -16.94 -31.36 3.94
C GLU A 487 -16.05 -32.44 3.30
N ASN A 488 -15.27 -32.09 2.28
CA ASN A 488 -14.50 -33.05 1.49
C ASN A 488 -13.06 -32.62 1.18
N ASP A 489 -12.60 -31.51 1.78
CA ASP A 489 -11.25 -30.96 1.62
C ASP A 489 -10.87 -30.67 0.15
N THR A 490 -11.82 -30.19 -0.66
CA THR A 490 -11.59 -29.85 -2.07
C THR A 490 -11.63 -28.35 -2.34
N VAL A 491 -10.88 -27.91 -3.34
CA VAL A 491 -10.86 -26.52 -3.84
C VAL A 491 -11.50 -26.47 -5.22
N SER A 492 -12.37 -25.51 -5.45
CA SER A 492 -12.91 -25.18 -6.77
C SER A 492 -12.72 -23.71 -7.11
N THR A 493 -12.49 -23.40 -8.38
CA THR A 493 -12.52 -22.02 -8.88
C THR A 493 -13.96 -21.58 -9.09
N LEU A 494 -14.32 -20.41 -8.56
CA LEU A 494 -15.65 -19.82 -8.68
C LEU A 494 -15.69 -18.76 -9.79
N VAL A 495 -14.68 -17.88 -9.82
CA VAL A 495 -14.54 -16.84 -10.84
C VAL A 495 -13.09 -16.85 -11.29
N ALA A 496 -12.88 -16.83 -12.59
CA ALA A 496 -11.56 -16.71 -13.20
C ALA A 496 -11.66 -15.89 -14.48
N THR A 497 -11.18 -14.66 -14.44
CA THR A 497 -11.11 -13.78 -15.60
C THR A 497 -9.67 -13.55 -16.05
N PRO A 498 -9.45 -12.95 -17.24
CA PRO A 498 -8.12 -12.54 -17.67
C PRO A 498 -7.50 -11.37 -16.88
N THR A 499 -8.10 -10.99 -15.75
CA THR A 499 -7.75 -9.85 -14.90
C THR A 499 -7.92 -10.24 -13.43
N ASP A 500 -7.59 -9.35 -12.50
CA ASP A 500 -7.74 -9.64 -11.07
C ASP A 500 -9.21 -9.68 -10.66
N ASP A 501 -9.60 -10.79 -10.04
CA ASP A 501 -10.83 -10.97 -9.28
C ASP A 501 -10.47 -11.09 -7.78
N LEU A 502 -10.89 -10.11 -6.99
CA LEU A 502 -10.44 -9.83 -5.64
C LEU A 502 -11.61 -9.71 -4.65
N TRP A 503 -11.31 -9.84 -3.36
CA TRP A 503 -12.21 -9.48 -2.25
C TRP A 503 -13.59 -10.14 -2.33
N PRO A 504 -13.66 -11.49 -2.40
CA PRO A 504 -14.94 -12.17 -2.41
C PRO A 504 -15.63 -12.00 -1.06
N GLU A 505 -16.92 -11.66 -1.09
CA GLU A 505 -17.81 -11.64 0.07
C GLU A 505 -19.10 -12.39 -0.26
N TRP A 506 -19.46 -13.37 0.57
CA TRP A 506 -20.72 -14.08 0.39
C TRP A 506 -21.90 -13.19 0.76
N LEU A 507 -22.91 -13.12 -0.11
CA LEU A 507 -24.15 -12.47 0.27
C LEU A 507 -24.93 -13.33 1.28
N PRO A 508 -25.72 -12.73 2.19
CA PRO A 508 -26.37 -13.44 3.31
C PRO A 508 -27.24 -14.64 2.94
N ALA A 509 -27.77 -14.67 1.71
CA ALA A 509 -28.57 -15.79 1.20
C ALA A 509 -27.73 -16.99 0.74
N GLY A 510 -26.41 -16.87 0.65
CA GLY A 510 -25.47 -17.94 0.29
C GLY A 510 -25.48 -18.36 -1.18
N ASN A 511 -26.27 -17.69 -2.03
CA ASN A 511 -26.41 -18.04 -3.45
C ASN A 511 -25.68 -17.08 -4.41
N LYS A 512 -24.97 -16.09 -3.87
CA LYS A 512 -24.18 -15.11 -4.64
C LYS A 512 -22.93 -14.69 -3.90
N ILE A 513 -21.95 -14.20 -4.66
CA ILE A 513 -20.72 -13.60 -4.16
C ILE A 513 -20.61 -12.19 -4.73
N LEU A 514 -20.41 -11.21 -3.87
CA LEU A 514 -19.95 -9.87 -4.24
C LEU A 514 -18.43 -9.93 -4.33
N PHE A 515 -17.83 -9.31 -5.33
CA PHE A 515 -16.39 -9.27 -5.48
C PHE A 515 -15.95 -8.04 -6.27
N VAL A 516 -14.67 -7.73 -6.19
CA VAL A 516 -14.04 -6.70 -7.01
C VAL A 516 -13.38 -7.33 -8.22
N SER A 517 -13.51 -6.72 -9.39
CA SER A 517 -12.75 -7.14 -10.57
C SER A 517 -12.13 -5.95 -11.30
N THR A 518 -10.94 -6.17 -11.87
CA THR A 518 -10.20 -5.17 -12.66
C THR A 518 -10.51 -5.20 -14.16
N ARG A 519 -11.46 -6.05 -14.60
CA ARG A 519 -11.80 -6.26 -16.02
C ARG A 519 -12.25 -5.02 -16.79
N GLU A 520 -12.72 -3.98 -16.10
CA GLU A 520 -13.08 -2.68 -16.70
C GLU A 520 -11.94 -1.64 -16.65
N GLY A 521 -10.71 -2.05 -16.29
CA GLY A 521 -9.53 -1.18 -16.19
C GLY A 521 -9.42 -0.42 -14.86
N ILE A 522 -10.31 -0.70 -13.91
CA ILE A 522 -10.39 -0.12 -12.56
C ILE A 522 -10.95 -1.20 -11.63
N ASN A 523 -10.80 -1.05 -10.32
CA ASN A 523 -11.54 -1.87 -9.37
C ASN A 523 -13.03 -1.47 -9.42
N ASP A 524 -13.88 -2.38 -9.88
CA ASP A 524 -15.35 -2.22 -9.85
C ASP A 524 -16.00 -3.42 -9.16
N LEU A 525 -17.23 -3.23 -8.68
CA LEU A 525 -17.98 -4.25 -7.93
C LEU A 525 -18.83 -5.10 -8.86
N PHE A 526 -18.69 -6.42 -8.73
CA PHE A 526 -19.41 -7.43 -9.49
C PHE A 526 -20.13 -8.39 -8.56
N VAL A 527 -21.22 -8.97 -9.03
CA VAL A 527 -21.97 -9.98 -8.30
C VAL A 527 -22.01 -11.24 -9.14
N TYR A 528 -21.55 -12.36 -8.60
CA TYR A 528 -21.62 -13.66 -9.26
C TYR A 528 -22.74 -14.51 -8.66
N HIS A 529 -23.61 -15.05 -9.51
CA HIS A 529 -24.72 -15.94 -9.15
C HIS A 529 -24.31 -17.41 -9.26
N LEU A 530 -24.11 -18.07 -8.12
CA LEU A 530 -23.58 -19.45 -8.05
C LEU A 530 -24.48 -20.50 -8.72
N GLU A 531 -25.80 -20.40 -8.54
CA GLU A 531 -26.75 -21.39 -9.10
C GLU A 531 -26.98 -21.24 -10.60
N GLN A 532 -26.77 -20.03 -11.12
CA GLN A 532 -27.04 -19.67 -12.51
C GLN A 532 -25.78 -19.64 -13.35
N ASP A 533 -24.61 -19.77 -12.71
CA ASP A 533 -23.28 -19.69 -13.32
C ASP A 533 -23.16 -18.46 -14.24
N ARG A 534 -23.50 -17.30 -13.69
CA ARG A 534 -23.47 -16.01 -14.40
C ARG A 534 -23.22 -14.84 -13.46
N GLU A 535 -22.73 -13.75 -14.04
CA GLU A 535 -22.60 -12.44 -13.39
C GLU A 535 -23.87 -11.61 -13.58
#